data_AF-A0A0P1ELA1-F1
#
_entry.id   AF-A0A0P1ELA1-F1
#
_cell.length_a   1.000
_cell.length_b   1.000
_cell.length_c   1.000
_cell.angle_alpha   90.00
_cell.angle_beta   90.00
_cell.angle_gamma   90.00
#
_symmetry.space_group_name_H-M   'P 1'
#
loop_
_entity.id
_entity.type
_entity.pdbx_description
1 polymer ?
#
loop_
_entity_poly.entity_id
_entity_poly.type
_entity_poly.pdbx_seq_one_letter_code
_entity_poly.pdbx_strand_id
1 'polypeptide(L)'
;MRYYVSNRLISGGRDISGWRLPGPALEHAVIDVIVRHLQDAAAAHQVLAQPEAGSAEAVQTSVADLVTRLRGQGAQVGADILASGGIARGHIDLELNPKTLASAICIAADHLHPDLTHITASFDLRRRGVETKVIAGDMAPQPDPHLRSMLIRAHGWARDLKAGVQLMEIARRENLPGAFIRTRAQLAFLSPKIQAAILDGTQPPELTLKRLVSVTHPLDWSEQERQFGF
;
A
#
# COMPACT_ATOMS: atom_id res chain seq x y z
N MET A 1 -4.34 22.98 -10.32
CA MET A 1 -4.07 21.63 -9.75
C MET A 1 -4.68 21.60 -8.35
N ARG A 2 -5.63 20.69 -8.10
CA ARG A 2 -6.29 20.55 -6.78
C ARG A 2 -5.44 19.64 -5.89
N TYR A 3 -5.32 20.01 -4.61
CA TYR A 3 -4.59 19.23 -3.62
C TYR A 3 -5.44 19.08 -2.37
N TYR A 4 -5.45 17.89 -1.78
CA TYR A 4 -5.93 17.67 -0.43
C TYR A 4 -4.78 17.86 0.54
N VAL A 5 -5.01 18.65 1.58
CA VAL A 5 -4.00 18.98 2.58
C VAL A 5 -4.56 18.62 3.93
N SER A 6 -3.75 17.95 4.77
CA SER A 6 -4.17 17.64 6.14
C SER A 6 -4.55 18.93 6.89
N ASN A 7 -5.67 18.93 7.61
CA ASN A 7 -6.21 20.11 8.31
C ASN A 7 -5.17 20.77 9.24
N ARG A 8 -4.35 19.95 9.91
CA ARG A 8 -3.22 20.37 10.77
C ARG A 8 -2.09 21.16 10.09
N LEU A 9 -1.95 21.08 8.76
CA LEU A 9 -0.98 21.89 8.01
C LEU A 9 -1.49 23.32 7.73
N ILE A 10 -2.80 23.55 7.87
CA ILE A 10 -3.42 24.86 7.67
C ILE A 10 -3.22 25.74 8.91
N SER A 11 -3.02 25.14 10.10
CA SER A 11 -2.86 25.81 11.40
C SER A 11 -1.43 26.29 11.72
N GLY A 12 -0.53 26.41 10.74
CA GLY A 12 0.75 27.13 10.89
C GLY A 12 1.90 26.39 11.60
N GLY A 13 1.75 25.13 11.98
CA GLY A 13 2.81 24.33 12.60
C GLY A 13 3.74 23.63 11.59
N ARG A 14 5.06 23.61 11.85
CA ARG A 14 6.07 22.78 11.14
C ARG A 14 5.93 21.29 11.52
N ASP A 15 4.78 20.68 11.24
CA ASP A 15 4.59 19.25 11.46
C ASP A 15 4.92 18.45 10.18
N ILE A 16 6.01 17.67 10.26
CA ILE A 16 6.53 16.79 9.21
C ILE A 16 5.63 15.59 8.89
N SER A 17 4.55 15.37 9.66
CA SER A 17 3.60 14.27 9.46
C SER A 17 2.39 14.62 8.58
N GLY A 18 2.22 15.89 8.21
CA GLY A 18 1.10 16.35 7.37
C GLY A 18 1.22 15.95 5.90
N TRP A 19 0.11 15.62 5.27
CA TRP A 19 0.08 15.18 3.88
C TRP A 19 -0.37 16.26 2.92
N ARG A 20 0.27 16.29 1.74
CA ARG A 20 -0.18 17.00 0.55
C ARG A 20 -0.39 15.97 -0.55
N LEU A 21 -1.64 15.71 -0.88
CA LEU A 21 -2.03 14.68 -1.82
C LEU A 21 -2.53 15.32 -3.11
N PRO A 22 -2.04 14.90 -4.29
CA PRO A 22 -2.61 15.35 -5.56
C PRO A 22 -4.07 14.89 -5.65
N GLY A 23 -4.99 15.84 -5.82
CA GLY A 23 -6.43 15.57 -5.83
C GLY A 23 -6.82 14.47 -6.81
N PRO A 24 -6.45 14.58 -8.11
CA PRO A 24 -6.81 13.57 -9.10
C PRO A 24 -6.28 12.17 -8.79
N ALA A 25 -5.10 12.05 -8.15
CA ALA A 25 -4.53 10.75 -7.82
C ALA A 25 -5.27 10.11 -6.64
N LEU A 26 -5.61 10.91 -5.62
CA LEU A 26 -6.40 10.44 -4.48
C LEU A 26 -7.82 10.06 -4.90
N GLU A 27 -8.45 10.89 -5.71
CA GLU A 27 -9.82 10.67 -6.21
C GLU A 27 -9.90 9.33 -6.97
N HIS A 28 -8.98 9.07 -7.92
CA HIS A 28 -8.94 7.77 -8.61
C HIS A 28 -8.73 6.60 -7.65
N ALA A 29 -7.81 6.74 -6.69
CA ALA A 29 -7.54 5.72 -5.69
C ALA A 29 -8.79 5.37 -4.86
N VAL A 30 -9.55 6.38 -4.42
CA VAL A 30 -10.79 6.18 -3.68
C VAL A 30 -11.83 5.45 -4.55
N ILE A 31 -11.98 5.87 -5.81
CA ILE A 31 -12.90 5.21 -6.74
C ILE A 31 -12.51 3.75 -6.98
N ASP A 32 -11.22 3.46 -7.15
CA ASP A 32 -10.73 2.09 -7.35
C ASP A 32 -11.01 1.19 -6.14
N VAL A 33 -10.85 1.71 -4.92
CA VAL A 33 -11.17 1.00 -3.68
C VAL A 33 -12.68 0.70 -3.62
N ILE A 34 -13.53 1.68 -3.90
CA ILE A 34 -14.99 1.50 -3.90
C ILE A 34 -15.40 0.47 -4.96
N VAL A 35 -14.88 0.60 -6.19
CA VAL A 35 -15.19 -0.32 -7.29
C VAL A 35 -14.82 -1.75 -6.92
N ARG A 36 -13.63 -1.98 -6.35
CA ARG A 36 -13.18 -3.32 -5.95
C ARG A 36 -14.10 -3.92 -4.89
N HIS A 37 -14.40 -3.16 -3.84
CA HIS A 37 -15.31 -3.59 -2.77
C HIS A 37 -16.67 -4.02 -3.30
N LEU A 38 -17.27 -3.23 -4.19
CA LEU A 38 -18.56 -3.55 -4.79
C LEU A 38 -18.50 -4.81 -5.68
N GLN A 39 -17.42 -4.98 -6.45
CA GLN A 39 -17.24 -6.16 -7.29
C GLN A 39 -17.04 -7.43 -6.45
N ASP A 40 -16.24 -7.36 -5.38
CA ASP A 40 -15.98 -8.49 -4.48
C ASP A 40 -17.26 -8.89 -3.73
N ALA A 41 -18.02 -7.90 -3.22
CA ALA A 41 -19.31 -8.15 -2.57
C ALA A 41 -20.33 -8.78 -3.55
N ALA A 42 -20.38 -8.34 -4.81
CA ALA A 42 -21.26 -8.92 -5.81
C ALA A 42 -20.88 -10.36 -6.19
N ALA A 43 -19.57 -10.64 -6.29
CA ALA A 43 -19.06 -11.98 -6.54
C ALA A 43 -19.32 -12.94 -5.36
N ALA A 44 -19.25 -12.43 -4.13
CA ALA A 44 -19.52 -13.19 -2.92
C ALA A 44 -21.00 -13.26 -2.53
N HIS A 45 -21.91 -12.66 -3.31
CA HIS A 45 -23.34 -12.51 -2.98
C HIS A 45 -23.62 -11.80 -1.64
N GLN A 46 -22.74 -10.88 -1.24
CA GLN A 46 -22.80 -10.09 -0.01
C GLN A 46 -23.31 -8.66 -0.22
N VAL A 47 -24.01 -8.40 -1.32
CA VAL A 47 -24.62 -7.08 -1.56
C VAL A 47 -25.90 -6.90 -0.75
N LEU A 48 -26.66 -7.99 -0.58
CA LEU A 48 -27.91 -8.02 0.17
C LEU A 48 -27.69 -8.62 1.55
N ALA A 49 -28.38 -8.10 2.56
CA ALA A 49 -28.40 -8.70 3.90
C ALA A 49 -29.01 -10.10 3.91
N GLN A 50 -29.98 -10.35 3.00
CA GLN A 50 -30.60 -11.65 2.79
C GLN A 50 -30.53 -11.99 1.29
N PRO A 51 -29.58 -12.84 0.86
CA PRO A 51 -29.44 -13.21 -0.54
C PRO A 51 -30.62 -14.07 -1.01
N GLU A 52 -31.26 -13.67 -2.11
CA GLU A 52 -32.30 -14.45 -2.77
C GLU A 52 -31.87 -14.82 -4.20
N ALA A 53 -32.01 -16.09 -4.57
CA ALA A 53 -31.56 -16.59 -5.87
C ALA A 53 -32.24 -15.87 -7.06
N GLY A 54 -33.50 -15.44 -6.89
CA GLY A 54 -34.26 -14.74 -7.94
C GLY A 54 -33.82 -13.29 -8.19
N SER A 55 -33.13 -12.65 -7.23
CA SER A 55 -32.66 -11.26 -7.37
C SER A 55 -31.16 -11.15 -7.63
N ALA A 56 -30.41 -12.24 -7.50
CA ALA A 56 -28.95 -12.26 -7.64
C ALA A 56 -28.45 -11.69 -8.97
N GLU A 57 -29.05 -12.07 -10.10
CA GLU A 57 -28.66 -11.60 -11.44
C GLU A 57 -28.96 -10.10 -11.64
N ALA A 58 -30.10 -9.64 -11.15
CA ALA A 58 -30.50 -8.23 -11.21
C ALA A 58 -29.57 -7.34 -10.37
N VAL A 59 -29.19 -7.81 -9.19
CA VAL A 59 -28.24 -7.10 -8.30
C VAL A 59 -26.84 -7.08 -8.92
N GLN A 60 -26.35 -8.19 -9.46
CA GLN A 60 -25.06 -8.23 -10.16
C GLN A 60 -25.01 -7.25 -11.33
N THR A 61 -26.08 -7.18 -12.13
CA THR A 61 -26.20 -6.25 -13.25
C THR A 61 -26.18 -4.80 -12.77
N SER A 62 -26.96 -4.49 -11.73
CA SER A 62 -27.05 -3.14 -11.17
C SER A 62 -25.72 -2.66 -10.55
N VAL A 63 -24.98 -3.58 -9.91
CA VAL A 63 -23.62 -3.30 -9.41
C VAL A 63 -22.65 -3.08 -10.57
N ALA A 64 -22.71 -3.89 -11.64
CA ALA A 64 -21.86 -3.71 -12.82
C ALA A 64 -22.12 -2.36 -13.51
N ASP A 65 -23.37 -1.91 -13.55
CA ASP A 65 -23.75 -0.60 -14.07
C ASP A 65 -23.19 0.54 -13.19
N LEU A 66 -23.29 0.42 -11.86
CA LEU A 66 -22.67 1.37 -10.94
C LEU A 66 -21.15 1.42 -11.11
N VAL A 67 -20.48 0.27 -11.22
CA VAL A 67 -19.02 0.18 -11.46
C VAL A 67 -18.65 0.87 -12.78
N THR A 68 -19.44 0.68 -13.83
CA THR A 68 -19.21 1.33 -15.13
C THR A 68 -19.34 2.86 -15.01
N ARG A 69 -20.36 3.34 -14.29
CA ARG A 69 -20.52 4.78 -14.01
C ARG A 69 -19.38 5.34 -13.15
N LEU A 70 -18.92 4.60 -12.14
CA LEU A 70 -17.76 4.99 -11.32
C LEU A 70 -16.48 5.10 -12.15
N ARG A 71 -16.26 4.21 -13.12
CA ARG A 71 -15.08 4.28 -14.01
C ARG A 71 -15.16 5.44 -15.01
N GLY A 72 -16.36 5.80 -15.48
CA GLY A 72 -16.55 6.88 -16.46
C GLY A 72 -16.72 8.28 -15.86
N GLN A 73 -17.42 8.38 -14.72
CA GLN A 73 -17.84 9.63 -14.07
C GLN A 73 -17.51 9.63 -12.57
N GLY A 74 -16.39 8.99 -12.20
CA GLY A 74 -16.05 8.68 -10.82
C GLY A 74 -16.12 9.85 -9.86
N ALA A 75 -15.69 11.05 -10.26
CA ALA A 75 -15.73 12.22 -9.38
C ALA A 75 -17.15 12.61 -8.93
N GLN A 76 -18.14 12.55 -9.82
CA GLN A 76 -19.52 12.89 -9.50
C GLN A 76 -20.20 11.76 -8.73
N VAL A 77 -20.17 10.55 -9.29
CA VAL A 77 -20.85 9.39 -8.72
C VAL A 77 -20.23 8.99 -7.38
N GLY A 78 -18.91 9.06 -7.28
CA GLY A 78 -18.17 8.81 -6.05
C GLY A 78 -18.49 9.82 -4.95
N ALA A 79 -18.59 11.11 -5.29
CA ALA A 79 -18.95 12.15 -4.31
C ALA A 79 -20.38 11.98 -3.78
N ASP A 80 -21.30 11.45 -4.60
CA ASP A 80 -22.69 11.21 -4.19
C ASP A 80 -22.83 9.99 -3.26
N ILE A 81 -21.98 8.96 -3.43
CA ILE A 81 -22.03 7.73 -2.61
C ILE A 81 -21.10 7.75 -1.41
N LEU A 82 -20.00 8.51 -1.43
CA LEU A 82 -19.04 8.58 -0.33
C LEU A 82 -19.55 9.56 0.74
N ALA A 83 -19.85 9.04 1.94
CA ALA A 83 -20.26 9.85 3.08
C ALA A 83 -19.05 10.48 3.78
N SER A 84 -18.03 9.67 4.06
CA SER A 84 -16.82 10.11 4.73
C SER A 84 -15.62 9.22 4.37
N GLY A 85 -14.40 9.72 4.61
CA GLY A 85 -13.18 8.95 4.37
C GLY A 85 -12.04 9.38 5.29
N GLY A 86 -11.42 8.42 5.95
CA GLY A 86 -10.23 8.57 6.76
C GLY A 86 -9.03 7.96 6.06
N ILE A 87 -7.87 8.63 6.13
CA ILE A 87 -6.64 8.06 5.59
C ILE A 87 -5.57 8.09 6.68
N ALA A 88 -4.99 6.93 6.94
CA ALA A 88 -3.91 6.73 7.89
C ALA A 88 -2.74 6.03 7.20
N ARG A 89 -1.59 5.90 7.89
CA ARG A 89 -0.45 5.20 7.32
C ARG A 89 -0.82 3.73 7.09
N GLY A 90 -0.69 3.27 5.85
CA GLY A 90 -0.92 1.88 5.45
C GLY A 90 -2.38 1.53 5.14
N HIS A 91 -3.37 2.37 5.46
CA HIS A 91 -4.77 2.07 5.20
C HIS A 91 -5.64 3.31 4.94
N ILE A 92 -6.74 3.07 4.23
CA ILE A 92 -7.84 4.00 4.00
C ILE A 92 -9.14 3.37 4.50
N ASP A 93 -9.90 4.16 5.23
CA ASP A 93 -11.25 3.82 5.69
C ASP A 93 -12.25 4.70 4.95
N LEU A 94 -13.24 4.09 4.32
CA LEU A 94 -14.29 4.78 3.59
C LEU A 94 -15.65 4.37 4.15
N GLU A 95 -16.54 5.35 4.27
CA GLU A 95 -17.92 5.15 4.65
C GLU A 95 -18.81 5.57 3.48
N LEU A 96 -19.61 4.64 2.97
CA LEU A 96 -20.59 4.90 1.91
C LEU A 96 -21.94 5.24 2.52
N ASN A 97 -22.65 6.19 1.90
CA ASN A 97 -24.00 6.54 2.30
C ASN A 97 -24.98 5.43 1.84
N PRO A 98 -25.66 4.74 2.77
CA PRO A 98 -26.53 3.61 2.42
C PRO A 98 -27.68 4.02 1.50
N LYS A 99 -28.24 5.22 1.65
CA LYS A 99 -29.39 5.67 0.85
C LYS A 99 -29.00 5.93 -0.60
N THR A 100 -27.88 6.61 -0.82
CA THR A 100 -27.42 6.92 -2.18
C THR A 100 -26.83 5.68 -2.85
N LEU A 101 -26.14 4.81 -2.09
CA LEU A 101 -25.68 3.52 -2.58
C LEU A 101 -26.85 2.63 -3.00
N ALA A 102 -27.85 2.42 -2.13
CA ALA A 102 -29.04 1.61 -2.44
C ALA A 102 -29.77 2.12 -3.68
N SER A 103 -29.95 3.45 -3.78
CA SER A 103 -30.56 4.09 -4.94
C SER A 103 -29.73 3.88 -6.21
N ALA A 104 -28.41 3.86 -6.10
CA ALA A 104 -27.49 3.67 -7.21
C ALA A 104 -27.46 2.25 -7.76
N ILE A 105 -27.81 1.24 -6.94
CA ILE A 105 -27.94 -0.17 -7.36
C ILE A 105 -29.40 -0.65 -7.41
N CYS A 106 -30.36 0.29 -7.38
CA CYS A 106 -31.80 0.02 -7.52
C CYS A 106 -32.38 -0.97 -6.49
N ILE A 107 -31.94 -0.92 -5.22
CA ILE A 107 -32.51 -1.72 -4.13
C ILE A 107 -33.01 -0.84 -2.98
N ALA A 108 -33.82 -1.43 -2.08
CA ALA A 108 -34.19 -0.78 -0.83
C ALA A 108 -32.98 -0.71 0.11
N ALA A 109 -32.78 0.43 0.79
CA ALA A 109 -31.67 0.60 1.72
C ALA A 109 -31.68 -0.43 2.86
N ASP A 110 -32.85 -0.89 3.28
CA ASP A 110 -33.02 -1.89 4.34
C ASP A 110 -32.60 -3.30 3.91
N HIS A 111 -32.40 -3.53 2.60
CA HIS A 111 -31.91 -4.80 2.06
C HIS A 111 -30.39 -4.82 1.86
N LEU A 112 -29.70 -3.69 1.98
CA LEU A 112 -28.24 -3.64 1.87
C LEU A 112 -27.59 -4.48 2.98
N HIS A 113 -26.52 -5.19 2.62
CA HIS A 113 -25.66 -5.80 3.62
C HIS A 113 -24.97 -4.70 4.46
N PRO A 114 -24.96 -4.79 5.82
CA PRO A 114 -24.36 -3.78 6.67
C PRO A 114 -22.86 -3.52 6.38
N ASP A 115 -22.10 -4.56 6.08
CA ASP A 115 -20.66 -4.44 5.78
C ASP A 115 -20.39 -3.82 4.40
N LEU A 116 -21.41 -3.64 3.56
CA LEU A 116 -21.21 -3.03 2.24
C LEU A 116 -20.92 -1.53 2.35
N THR A 117 -21.34 -0.87 3.43
CA THR A 117 -21.15 0.58 3.63
C THR A 117 -19.81 0.96 4.25
N HIS A 118 -19.03 -0.01 4.73
CA HIS A 118 -17.73 0.22 5.36
C HIS A 118 -16.63 -0.48 4.56
N ILE A 119 -15.61 0.29 4.16
CA ILE A 119 -14.49 -0.24 3.39
C ILE A 119 -13.21 0.12 4.12
N THR A 120 -12.43 -0.90 4.49
CA THR A 120 -11.04 -0.72 4.93
C THR A 120 -10.14 -1.38 3.90
N ALA A 121 -9.21 -0.61 3.33
CA ALA A 121 -8.29 -1.10 2.31
C ALA A 121 -6.86 -0.63 2.57
N SER A 122 -5.88 -1.40 2.11
CA SER A 122 -4.48 -1.00 2.13
C SER A 122 -4.27 0.29 1.31
N PHE A 123 -3.52 1.25 1.86
CA PHE A 123 -3.27 2.54 1.21
C PHE A 123 -1.83 2.99 1.42
N ASP A 124 -1.12 3.26 0.32
CA ASP A 124 0.27 3.65 0.33
C ASP A 124 0.57 4.88 -0.53
N LEU A 125 1.40 5.76 0.01
CA LEU A 125 1.88 6.96 -0.68
C LEU A 125 3.31 6.74 -1.15
N ARG A 126 3.49 6.30 -2.39
CA ARG A 126 4.83 6.14 -2.97
C ARG A 126 5.28 7.44 -3.66
N ARG A 127 6.33 8.06 -3.11
CA ARG A 127 7.04 9.18 -3.75
C ARG A 127 8.10 8.62 -4.71
N ARG A 128 7.92 8.77 -6.02
CA ARG A 128 8.99 8.58 -7.02
C ARG A 128 9.37 9.96 -7.56
N GLY A 129 10.49 10.52 -7.07
CA GLY A 129 10.93 11.85 -7.48
C GLY A 129 10.03 12.99 -6.98
N VAL A 130 9.89 14.06 -7.78
CA VAL A 130 9.17 15.30 -7.43
C VAL A 130 7.63 15.11 -7.36
N GLU A 131 7.09 14.00 -7.89
CA GLU A 131 5.65 13.72 -7.90
C GLU A 131 5.24 12.63 -6.90
N THR A 132 4.24 12.94 -6.09
CA THR A 132 3.59 12.00 -5.15
C THR A 132 2.55 11.18 -5.94
N LYS A 133 2.72 9.86 -6.05
CA LYS A 133 1.68 8.99 -6.62
C LYS A 133 0.91 8.33 -5.47
N VAL A 134 -0.41 8.48 -5.48
CA VAL A 134 -1.31 7.78 -4.56
C VAL A 134 -1.53 6.36 -5.10
N ILE A 135 -1.34 5.35 -4.25
CA ILE A 135 -1.60 3.95 -4.57
C ILE A 135 -2.59 3.43 -3.53
N ALA A 136 -3.77 3.00 -3.97
CA ALA A 136 -4.82 2.48 -3.09
C ALA A 136 -5.35 1.13 -3.57
N GLY A 137 -5.79 0.33 -2.61
CA GLY A 137 -6.27 -1.04 -2.81
C GLY A 137 -5.20 -2.08 -2.45
N ASP A 138 -5.65 -3.30 -2.15
CA ASP A 138 -4.77 -4.45 -1.91
C ASP A 138 -3.86 -4.70 -3.10
N MET A 139 -2.66 -4.14 -3.00
CA MET A 139 -1.50 -4.66 -3.68
C MET A 139 -0.98 -5.75 -2.77
N ALA A 140 -0.98 -7.00 -3.25
CA ALA A 140 -0.10 -8.00 -2.67
C ALA A 140 1.29 -7.33 -2.53
N PRO A 141 1.88 -7.35 -1.32
CA PRO A 141 3.09 -6.61 -1.05
C PRO A 141 4.13 -7.01 -2.09
N GLN A 142 4.56 -6.05 -2.91
CA GLN A 142 5.43 -6.33 -4.04
C GLN A 142 6.86 -6.02 -3.60
N PRO A 143 7.72 -7.05 -3.44
CA PRO A 143 9.07 -6.86 -2.96
C PRO A 143 9.83 -5.90 -3.87
N ASP A 144 10.56 -4.96 -3.28
CA ASP A 144 11.46 -4.11 -4.07
C ASP A 144 12.51 -5.02 -4.73
N PRO A 145 12.50 -5.18 -6.07
CA PRO A 145 13.36 -6.14 -6.75
C PRO A 145 14.84 -5.79 -6.57
N HIS A 146 15.16 -4.50 -6.37
CA HIS A 146 16.52 -4.06 -6.12
C HIS A 146 16.96 -4.43 -4.70
N LEU A 147 16.11 -4.17 -3.70
CA LEU A 147 16.41 -4.51 -2.31
C LEU A 147 16.52 -6.01 -2.10
N ARG A 148 15.61 -6.79 -2.71
CA ARG A 148 15.65 -8.25 -2.71
C ARG A 148 16.93 -8.79 -3.37
N SER A 149 17.29 -8.26 -4.55
CA SER A 149 18.52 -8.65 -5.23
C SER A 149 19.76 -8.34 -4.38
N MET A 150 19.81 -7.17 -3.73
CA MET A 150 20.92 -6.82 -2.85
C MET A 150 21.02 -7.72 -1.62
N LEU A 151 19.88 -8.11 -1.01
CA LEU A 151 19.87 -9.03 0.12
C LEU A 151 20.43 -10.41 -0.28
N ILE A 152 20.05 -10.92 -1.45
CA ILE A 152 20.59 -12.18 -2.00
C ILE A 152 22.11 -12.06 -2.21
N ARG A 153 22.58 -10.99 -2.84
CA ARG A 153 24.02 -10.75 -3.07
C ARG A 153 24.79 -10.63 -1.76
N ALA A 154 24.23 -9.94 -0.77
CA ALA A 154 24.82 -9.79 0.56
C ALA A 154 25.07 -11.14 1.23
N HIS A 155 24.08 -12.05 1.18
CA HIS A 155 24.22 -13.42 1.68
C HIS A 155 25.29 -14.21 0.90
N GLY A 156 25.36 -14.05 -0.41
CA GLY A 156 26.41 -14.65 -1.24
C GLY A 156 27.81 -14.18 -0.82
N TRP A 157 28.00 -12.88 -0.67
CA TRP A 157 29.28 -12.31 -0.23
C TRP A 157 29.63 -12.70 1.19
N ALA A 158 28.67 -12.71 2.12
CA ALA A 158 28.90 -13.15 3.49
C ALA A 158 29.34 -14.62 3.55
N ARG A 159 28.77 -15.48 2.69
CA ARG A 159 29.18 -16.88 2.57
C ARG A 159 30.60 -17.03 2.04
N ASP A 160 30.96 -16.30 0.99
CA ASP A 160 32.30 -16.33 0.41
C ASP A 160 33.36 -15.83 1.41
N LEU A 161 33.06 -14.72 2.11
CA LEU A 161 33.92 -14.20 3.17
C LEU A 161 34.09 -15.22 4.30
N LYS A 162 33.01 -15.89 4.71
CA LYS A 162 33.06 -16.96 5.72
C LYS A 162 33.87 -18.17 5.25
N ALA A 163 33.88 -18.45 3.95
CA ALA A 163 34.69 -19.51 3.34
C ALA A 163 36.17 -19.11 3.14
N GLY A 164 36.57 -17.90 3.54
CA GLY A 164 37.95 -17.43 3.44
C GLY A 164 38.31 -16.79 2.08
N VAL A 165 37.34 -16.56 1.20
CA VAL A 165 37.57 -15.84 -0.06
C VAL A 165 37.91 -14.39 0.27
N GLN A 166 39.00 -13.89 -0.29
CA GLN A 166 39.44 -12.52 -0.04
C GLN A 166 38.45 -11.50 -0.63
N LEU A 167 38.21 -10.40 0.08
CA LEU A 167 37.31 -9.33 -0.38
C LEU A 167 37.68 -8.78 -1.76
N MET A 168 38.98 -8.69 -2.08
CA MET A 168 39.46 -8.23 -3.38
C MET A 168 39.12 -9.19 -4.52
N GLU A 169 39.07 -10.49 -4.22
CA GLU A 169 38.67 -11.50 -5.19
C GLU A 169 37.18 -11.40 -5.51
N ILE A 170 36.34 -11.22 -4.48
CA ILE A 170 34.91 -10.99 -4.64
C ILE A 170 34.66 -9.68 -5.42
N ALA A 171 35.39 -8.61 -5.08
CA ALA A 171 35.35 -7.32 -5.78
C ALA A 171 35.66 -7.44 -7.27
N ARG A 172 36.71 -8.18 -7.62
CA ARG A 172 37.11 -8.45 -9.00
C ARG A 172 36.04 -9.26 -9.75
N ARG A 173 35.53 -10.33 -9.15
CA ARG A 173 34.51 -11.19 -9.74
C ARG A 173 33.20 -10.45 -10.01
N GLU A 174 32.79 -9.57 -9.09
CA GLU A 174 31.57 -8.77 -9.19
C GLU A 174 31.74 -7.48 -10.00
N ASN A 175 32.97 -7.14 -10.39
CA ASN A 175 33.36 -5.85 -10.97
C ASN A 175 32.85 -4.65 -10.14
N LEU A 176 33.04 -4.73 -8.82
CA LEU A 176 32.57 -3.73 -7.85
C LEU A 176 33.69 -3.28 -6.90
N PRO A 177 33.66 -2.02 -6.41
CA PRO A 177 34.59 -1.57 -5.38
C PRO A 177 34.46 -2.38 -4.09
N GLY A 178 35.59 -2.71 -3.44
CA GLY A 178 35.58 -3.46 -2.17
C GLY A 178 34.77 -2.76 -1.07
N ALA A 179 34.77 -1.42 -1.02
CA ALA A 179 33.94 -0.64 -0.11
C ALA A 179 32.44 -0.87 -0.35
N PHE A 180 32.02 -1.01 -1.60
CA PHE A 180 30.63 -1.31 -1.95
C PHE A 180 30.21 -2.66 -1.36
N ILE A 181 31.02 -3.70 -1.57
CA ILE A 181 30.76 -5.04 -1.04
C ILE A 181 30.75 -5.01 0.47
N ARG A 182 31.74 -4.38 1.13
CA ARG A 182 31.82 -4.33 2.59
C ARG A 182 30.57 -3.76 3.23
N THR A 183 30.05 -2.64 2.72
CA THR A 183 28.85 -2.01 3.32
C THR A 183 27.58 -2.81 3.04
N ARG A 184 27.42 -3.39 1.84
CA ARG A 184 26.20 -4.15 1.50
C ARG A 184 26.22 -5.59 2.00
N ALA A 185 27.37 -6.20 2.22
CA ALA A 185 27.47 -7.54 2.83
C ALA A 185 26.87 -7.57 4.25
N GLN A 186 26.84 -6.42 4.94
CA GLN A 186 26.21 -6.30 6.26
C GLN A 186 24.71 -6.60 6.26
N LEU A 187 24.03 -6.44 5.11
CA LEU A 187 22.60 -6.71 4.98
C LEU A 187 22.24 -8.17 5.26
N ALA A 188 23.19 -9.10 5.09
CA ALA A 188 23.02 -10.51 5.43
C ALA A 188 22.77 -10.75 6.94
N PHE A 189 23.13 -9.78 7.79
CA PHE A 189 23.04 -9.86 9.25
C PHE A 189 21.90 -9.03 9.84
N LEU A 190 20.98 -8.54 8.99
CA LEU A 190 19.72 -7.92 9.45
C LEU A 190 18.88 -8.93 10.24
N SER A 191 17.98 -8.44 11.10
CA SER A 191 17.09 -9.34 11.85
C SER A 191 16.23 -10.18 10.89
N PRO A 192 15.88 -11.42 11.27
CA PRO A 192 15.03 -12.27 10.46
C PRO A 192 13.71 -11.60 10.07
N LYS A 193 13.13 -10.79 10.98
CA LYS A 193 11.89 -10.03 10.74
C LYS A 193 12.05 -9.00 9.62
N ILE A 194 13.14 -8.23 9.64
CA ILE A 194 13.44 -7.25 8.59
C ILE A 194 13.69 -7.95 7.26
N GLN A 195 14.43 -9.07 7.27
CA GLN A 195 14.69 -9.85 6.05
C GLN A 195 13.41 -10.42 5.45
N ALA A 196 12.52 -10.99 6.27
CA ALA A 196 11.21 -11.46 5.85
C ALA A 196 10.40 -10.32 5.23
N ALA A 197 10.34 -9.17 5.90
CA ALA A 197 9.59 -8.03 5.38
C ALA A 197 10.11 -7.53 4.02
N ILE A 198 11.43 -7.54 3.80
CA ILE A 198 12.03 -7.21 2.50
C ILE A 198 11.65 -8.23 1.41
N LEU A 199 11.65 -9.52 1.77
CA LEU A 199 11.34 -10.61 0.85
C LEU A 199 9.85 -10.66 0.50
N ASP A 200 9.00 -10.34 1.48
CA ASP A 200 7.55 -10.34 1.37
C ASP A 200 7.03 -9.01 0.79
N GLY A 201 7.86 -7.96 0.74
CA GLY A 201 7.47 -6.63 0.27
C GLY A 201 6.66 -5.82 1.29
N THR A 202 6.63 -6.26 2.55
CA THR A 202 5.90 -5.65 3.67
C THR A 202 6.79 -4.71 4.49
N GLN A 203 8.01 -4.42 4.03
CA GLN A 203 8.90 -3.50 4.74
C GLN A 203 8.34 -2.06 4.75
N PRO A 204 8.61 -1.27 5.81
CA PRO A 204 8.28 0.14 5.84
C PRO A 204 8.84 0.88 4.61
N PRO A 205 8.10 1.82 4.01
CA PRO A 205 8.53 2.51 2.79
C PRO A 205 9.82 3.33 2.98
N GLU A 206 10.12 3.74 4.22
CA GLU A 206 11.36 4.42 4.56
C GLU A 206 12.58 3.46 4.58
N LEU A 207 12.35 2.15 4.59
CA LEU A 207 13.40 1.12 4.58
C LEU A 207 13.96 0.93 3.16
N THR A 208 14.75 1.90 2.73
CA THR A 208 15.46 1.84 1.45
C THR A 208 16.86 1.27 1.60
N LEU A 209 17.45 0.77 0.52
CA LEU A 209 18.85 0.34 0.50
C LEU A 209 19.77 1.47 1.00
N LYS A 210 19.50 2.72 0.61
CA LYS A 210 20.26 3.90 1.05
C LYS A 210 20.21 4.04 2.57
N ARG A 211 19.04 3.87 3.19
CA ARG A 211 18.89 3.95 4.65
C ARG A 211 19.67 2.85 5.34
N LEU A 212 19.52 1.60 4.88
CA LEU A 212 20.22 0.44 5.45
C LEU A 212 21.75 0.61 5.41
N VAL A 213 22.31 1.09 4.29
CA VAL A 213 23.77 1.29 4.18
C VAL A 213 24.29 2.55 4.87
N SER A 214 23.40 3.47 5.28
CA SER A 214 23.80 4.75 5.89
C SER A 214 23.98 4.68 7.41
N VAL A 215 23.49 3.62 8.04
CA VAL A 215 23.55 3.43 9.49
C VAL A 215 24.43 2.23 9.83
N THR A 216 25.04 2.28 11.02
CA THR A 216 25.68 1.09 11.57
C THR A 216 24.61 0.23 12.23
N HIS A 217 24.56 -1.04 11.85
CA HIS A 217 23.59 -2.00 12.37
C HIS A 217 24.02 -2.48 13.77
N PRO A 218 23.18 -2.32 14.80
CA PRO A 218 23.36 -2.99 16.09
C PRO A 218 23.54 -4.51 15.90
N LEU A 219 24.31 -5.16 16.78
CA LEU A 219 24.40 -6.63 16.76
C LEU A 219 23.13 -7.28 17.33
N ASP A 220 22.41 -6.57 18.19
CA ASP A 220 21.14 -7.01 18.76
C ASP A 220 19.99 -6.79 17.76
N TRP A 221 19.27 -7.86 17.45
CA TRP A 221 18.17 -7.81 16.48
C TRP A 221 16.98 -6.98 16.95
N SER A 222 16.66 -6.96 18.25
CA SER A 222 15.58 -6.13 18.76
C SER A 222 15.90 -4.64 18.65
N GLU A 223 17.18 -4.27 18.81
CA GLU A 223 17.63 -2.90 18.56
C GLU A 223 17.63 -2.54 17.07
N GLN A 224 17.99 -3.47 16.19
CA GLN A 224 17.81 -3.26 14.74
C GLN A 224 16.35 -3.01 14.39
N GLU A 225 15.43 -3.82 14.91
CA GLU A 225 14.00 -3.68 14.65
C GLU A 225 13.48 -2.31 15.09
N ARG A 226 13.80 -1.89 16.32
CA ARG A 226 13.48 -0.54 16.82
C ARG A 226 14.03 0.56 15.93
N GLN A 227 15.28 0.44 15.48
CA GLN A 227 15.94 1.45 14.63
C GLN A 227 15.25 1.63 13.27
N PHE A 228 14.68 0.54 12.74
CA PHE A 228 14.03 0.52 11.42
C PHE A 228 12.50 0.64 11.47
N GLY A 229 11.91 0.63 12.67
CA GLY A 229 10.47 0.80 12.87
C GLY A 229 9.67 -0.50 12.75
N PHE A 230 10.27 -1.61 13.21
CA PHE A 230 9.65 -2.93 13.31
C PHE A 230 9.29 -3.30 14.74
#